data_AF-A0A455SQ60-F1
#
_entry.id   AF-A0A455SQ60-F1
#
_cell.length_a   1.000
_cell.length_b   1.000
_cell.length_c   1.000
_cell.angle_alpha   90.00
_cell.angle_beta   90.00
_cell.angle_gamma   90.00
#
_symmetry.space_group_name_H-M   'P 1'
#
loop_
_entity.id
_entity.type
_entity.pdbx_description
1 polymer ?
#
loop_
_entity_poly.entity_id
_entity_poly.type
_entity_poly.pdbx_seq_one_letter_code
_entity_poly.pdbx_strand_id
1 'polypeptide(L)'
;MRIAIWVVRVCFILALIMGVLFWTGNYTYMPRAVDTHRLLGLIVTIALWVIAGILMTSKPGNRGIAIGAFVWGIVLLIVGFTQDSFVIGPGNVVTKIVHALLGIGAIGLSEMMNARHKRD
;
A
#
# COMPACT_ATOMS: atom_id res chain seq x y z
N MET A 1 8.89 -12.57 -8.61
CA MET A 1 9.06 -11.47 -7.62
C MET A 1 9.51 -10.13 -8.24
N ARG A 2 10.52 -10.10 -9.14
CA ARG A 2 11.10 -8.85 -9.68
C ARG A 2 10.07 -7.86 -10.26
N ILE A 3 9.14 -8.33 -11.09
CA ILE A 3 8.13 -7.47 -11.72
C ILE A 3 7.21 -6.86 -10.66
N ALA A 4 6.69 -7.69 -9.75
CA ALA A 4 5.81 -7.22 -8.68
C ALA A 4 6.47 -6.15 -7.79
N ILE A 5 7.77 -6.28 -7.51
CA ILE A 5 8.50 -5.25 -6.75
C ILE A 5 8.57 -3.92 -7.50
N TRP A 6 8.87 -3.94 -8.80
CA TRP A 6 8.86 -2.71 -9.59
C TRP A 6 7.47 -2.08 -9.67
N VAL A 7 6.42 -2.90 -9.79
CA VAL A 7 5.03 -2.43 -9.72
C VAL A 7 4.76 -1.75 -8.38
N VAL A 8 5.10 -2.38 -7.24
CA VAL A 8 4.93 -1.75 -5.92
C VAL A 8 5.69 -0.42 -5.85
N ARG A 9 6.96 -0.38 -6.26
CA ARG A 9 7.79 0.85 -6.20
C ARG A 9 7.17 2.01 -6.97
N VAL A 10 6.83 1.78 -8.24
CA VAL A 10 6.29 2.84 -9.11
C VAL A 10 4.91 3.27 -8.64
N CYS A 11 4.01 2.32 -8.40
CA CYS A 11 2.65 2.64 -7.96
C CYS A 11 2.62 3.29 -6.58
N PHE A 12 3.47 2.86 -5.65
CA PHE A 12 3.60 3.49 -4.32
C PHE A 12 4.07 4.94 -4.43
N ILE A 13 5.13 5.22 -5.20
CA ILE A 13 5.65 6.59 -5.35
C ILE A 13 4.57 7.49 -5.95
N LEU A 14 3.90 7.04 -7.01
CA LEU A 14 2.81 7.80 -7.62
C LEU A 14 1.64 8.02 -6.65
N ALA A 15 1.22 6.98 -5.92
CA ALA A 15 0.16 7.08 -4.93
C ALA A 15 0.54 8.04 -3.79
N LEU A 16 1.79 8.00 -3.30
CA LEU A 16 2.27 8.86 -2.24
C LEU A 16 2.28 10.33 -2.67
N ILE A 17 2.79 10.64 -3.87
CA ILE A 17 2.77 12.00 -4.43
C ILE A 17 1.34 12.51 -4.49
N MET A 18 0.41 11.72 -5.04
CA MET A 18 -1.00 12.09 -5.12
C MET A 18 -1.64 12.29 -3.75
N GLY A 19 -1.34 11.41 -2.78
CA GLY A 19 -1.84 11.53 -1.41
C GLY A 19 -1.39 12.82 -0.74
N VAL A 20 -0.14 13.23 -0.92
CA VAL A 20 0.38 14.52 -0.41
C VAL A 20 -0.30 15.71 -1.09
N LEU A 21 -0.52 15.64 -2.41
CA LEU A 21 -1.26 16.69 -3.13
C LEU A 21 -2.70 16.83 -2.62
N PHE A 22 -3.38 15.72 -2.34
CA PHE A 22 -4.75 15.73 -1.80
C PHE A 22 -4.80 16.28 -0.37
N TRP A 23 -3.84 15.88 0.46
CA TRP A 23 -3.72 16.38 1.83
C TRP A 23 -3.54 17.90 1.86
N THR A 24 -2.72 18.43 0.98
CA THR A 24 -2.42 19.88 0.90
C THR A 24 -3.47 20.70 0.16
N GLY A 25 -4.58 20.10 -0.28
CA GLY A 25 -5.66 20.80 -0.99
C GLY A 25 -5.37 21.09 -2.47
N ASN A 26 -4.30 20.53 -3.03
CA ASN A 26 -3.82 20.79 -4.39
C ASN A 26 -4.40 19.81 -5.43
N TYR A 27 -5.72 19.60 -5.45
CA TYR A 27 -6.39 18.64 -6.37
C TYR A 27 -7.32 19.30 -7.39
N THR A 28 -7.36 20.63 -7.43
CA THR A 28 -8.32 21.47 -8.18
C THR A 28 -8.33 21.27 -9.69
N TYR A 29 -7.31 20.60 -10.25
CA TYR A 29 -7.11 20.46 -11.70
C TYR A 29 -7.38 19.05 -12.26
N MET A 30 -7.78 18.07 -11.43
CA MET A 30 -7.98 16.69 -11.90
C MET A 30 -9.27 16.05 -11.32
N PRO A 31 -10.39 16.08 -12.08
CA PRO A 31 -11.69 15.57 -11.64
C PRO A 31 -11.72 14.08 -11.22
N ARG A 32 -10.72 13.29 -11.63
CA ARG A 32 -10.62 11.84 -11.36
C ARG A 32 -9.36 11.43 -10.60
N ALA A 33 -8.60 12.39 -10.06
CA ALA A 33 -7.33 12.06 -9.39
C ALA A 33 -7.53 11.10 -8.20
N VAL A 34 -8.62 11.27 -7.44
CA VAL A 34 -8.89 10.42 -6.28
C VAL A 34 -9.08 8.96 -6.69
N ASP A 35 -9.82 8.71 -7.78
CA ASP A 35 -10.04 7.34 -8.27
C ASP A 35 -8.74 6.74 -8.81
N THR A 36 -7.90 7.53 -9.48
CA THR A 36 -6.58 7.10 -9.91
C THR A 36 -5.68 6.74 -8.71
N HIS A 37 -5.69 7.52 -7.63
CA HIS A 37 -4.94 7.20 -6.41
C HIS A 37 -5.43 5.90 -5.76
N ARG A 38 -6.75 5.71 -5.66
CA ARG A 38 -7.34 4.46 -5.15
C ARG A 38 -6.94 3.25 -6.00
N LEU A 39 -6.94 3.40 -7.33
CA LEU A 39 -6.49 2.36 -8.25
C LEU A 39 -5.01 2.03 -8.04
N LEU A 40 -4.14 3.03 -7.90
CA LEU A 40 -2.72 2.80 -7.59
C LEU A 40 -2.54 2.06 -6.25
N GLY A 41 -3.28 2.45 -5.22
CA GLY A 41 -3.28 1.78 -3.92
C GLY A 41 -3.77 0.32 -3.98
N LEU A 42 -4.78 0.05 -4.82
CA LEU A 42 -5.24 -1.32 -5.08
C LEU A 42 -4.18 -2.14 -5.80
N ILE A 43 -3.52 -1.58 -6.82
CA ILE A 43 -2.42 -2.24 -7.54
C ILE A 43 -1.27 -2.57 -6.58
N VAL A 44 -0.89 -1.63 -5.70
CA VAL A 44 0.12 -1.86 -4.64
C VAL A 44 -0.28 -3.03 -3.75
N THR A 45 -1.55 -3.08 -3.32
CA THR A 45 -2.06 -4.14 -2.44
C THR A 45 -2.04 -5.50 -3.12
N ILE A 46 -2.51 -5.59 -4.36
CA ILE A 46 -2.49 -6.83 -5.15
C ILE A 46 -1.05 -7.29 -5.35
N ALA A 47 -0.14 -6.39 -5.71
CA ALA A 47 1.26 -6.73 -5.90
C ALA A 47 1.92 -7.22 -4.59
N LEU A 48 1.61 -6.60 -3.44
CA LEU A 48 2.03 -7.07 -2.11
C LEU A 48 1.54 -8.51 -1.85
N TRP A 49 0.28 -8.81 -2.16
CA TRP A 49 -0.27 -10.16 -1.98
C TRP A 49 0.34 -11.19 -2.91
N VAL A 50 0.65 -10.81 -4.16
CA VAL A 50 1.40 -11.67 -5.09
C VAL A 50 2.79 -11.98 -4.52
N ILE A 51 3.50 -10.97 -4.01
CA ILE A 51 4.81 -11.13 -3.36
C ILE A 51 4.70 -12.05 -2.13
N ALA A 52 3.69 -11.87 -1.29
CA ALA A 52 3.41 -12.72 -0.14
C ALA A 52 3.13 -14.18 -0.55
N GLY A 53 2.31 -14.40 -1.58
CA GLY A 53 2.02 -15.74 -2.11
C GLY A 53 3.26 -16.45 -2.65
N ILE A 54 4.15 -15.71 -3.34
CA ILE A 54 5.43 -16.24 -3.81
C ILE A 54 6.30 -16.67 -2.62
N LEU A 55 6.46 -15.80 -1.60
CA LEU A 55 7.27 -16.14 -0.42
C LEU A 55 6.66 -17.31 0.39
N MET A 56 5.34 -17.42 0.44
CA MET A 56 4.63 -18.49 1.15
C MET A 56 4.87 -19.87 0.52
N THR A 57 5.04 -19.91 -0.80
CA THR A 57 5.17 -21.15 -1.59
C THR A 57 6.64 -21.51 -1.92
N SER A 58 7.58 -20.59 -1.69
CA SER A 58 9.02 -20.80 -1.90
C SER A 58 9.67 -21.66 -0.80
N LYS A 59 10.86 -22.21 -1.07
CA LYS A 59 11.66 -22.99 -0.10
C LYS A 59 13.12 -22.49 -0.04
N PRO A 60 13.62 -22.09 1.16
CA PRO A 60 12.83 -21.84 2.36
C PRO A 60 11.88 -20.65 2.16
N GLY A 61 10.71 -20.72 2.78
CA GLY A 61 9.70 -19.67 2.73
C GLY A 61 9.40 -19.17 4.14
N ASN A 62 8.65 -18.07 4.27
CA ASN A 62 8.22 -17.56 5.57
C ASN A 62 6.71 -17.26 5.57
N ARG A 63 5.93 -18.23 6.07
CA ARG A 63 4.46 -18.15 6.12
C ARG A 63 3.97 -17.04 7.04
N GLY A 64 4.65 -16.80 8.16
CA GLY A 64 4.25 -15.77 9.12
C GLY A 64 4.30 -14.36 8.51
N ILE A 65 5.40 -14.04 7.82
CA ILE A 65 5.54 -12.76 7.12
C ILE A 65 4.52 -12.62 5.98
N ALA A 66 4.30 -13.70 5.21
CA ALA A 66 3.34 -13.68 4.11
C ALA A 66 1.90 -13.44 4.59
N ILE A 67 1.48 -14.11 5.68
CA ILE A 67 0.15 -13.89 6.29
C ILE A 67 0.05 -12.45 6.83
N GLY A 68 1.09 -11.97 7.51
CA GLY A 68 1.14 -10.58 7.99
C GLY A 68 0.99 -9.56 6.87
N ALA A 69 1.67 -9.77 5.74
CA ALA A 69 1.53 -8.93 4.55
C ALA A 69 0.12 -8.99 3.94
N PHE A 70 -0.53 -10.15 3.98
CA PHE A 70 -1.90 -10.28 3.52
C PHE A 70 -2.88 -9.44 4.35
N VAL A 71 -2.81 -9.59 5.69
CA VAL A 71 -3.61 -8.80 6.64
C VAL A 71 -3.32 -7.32 6.52
N TRP A 72 -2.04 -6.93 6.37
CA TRP A 72 -1.65 -5.53 6.18
C TRP A 72 -2.33 -4.90 4.96
N GLY A 73 -2.40 -5.63 3.84
CA GLY A 73 -3.10 -5.19 2.65
C GLY A 73 -4.60 -4.97 2.87
N ILE A 74 -5.26 -5.86 3.63
CA ILE A 74 -6.69 -5.70 3.99
C ILE A 74 -6.88 -4.42 4.80
N VAL A 75 -6.06 -4.21 5.84
CA VAL A 75 -6.14 -3.02 6.70
C VAL A 75 -5.89 -1.74 5.89
N LEU A 76 -4.90 -1.75 5.00
CA LEU A 76 -4.62 -0.61 4.10
C LEU A 76 -5.82 -0.25 3.22
N LEU A 77 -6.48 -1.25 2.62
CA LEU A 77 -7.67 -1.01 1.78
C LEU A 77 -8.83 -0.45 2.61
N ILE A 78 -9.17 -1.09 3.73
CA ILE A 78 -10.27 -0.62 4.59
C ILE A 78 -10.02 0.84 4.97
N VAL A 79 -8.86 1.15 5.57
CA VAL A 79 -8.54 2.51 6.00
C VAL A 79 -8.53 3.48 4.82
N GLY A 80 -7.96 3.11 3.66
CA GLY A 80 -7.90 4.00 2.49
C GLY A 80 -9.26 4.35 1.89
N PHE A 81 -10.21 3.41 1.88
CA PHE A 81 -11.55 3.66 1.35
C PHE A 81 -12.47 4.38 2.34
N THR A 82 -12.23 4.25 3.65
CA THR A 82 -13.12 4.80 4.68
C THR A 82 -12.49 5.89 5.55
N GLN A 83 -11.27 6.36 5.23
CA GLN A 83 -10.56 7.39 6.02
C GLN A 83 -11.35 8.69 6.23
N ASP A 84 -12.19 9.07 5.26
CA ASP A 84 -13.04 10.27 5.31
C ASP A 84 -14.36 10.04 6.06
N SER A 85 -14.75 8.76 6.26
CA SER A 85 -15.99 8.38 6.94
C SER A 85 -15.79 8.06 8.42
N PHE A 86 -14.57 7.72 8.84
CA PHE A 86 -14.28 7.32 10.22
C PHE A 86 -14.39 8.46 11.24
N VAL A 87 -14.07 9.69 10.85
CA VAL A 87 -14.12 10.85 11.76
C VAL A 87 -14.55 12.11 11.00
N ILE A 88 -15.67 12.69 11.39
CA ILE A 88 -16.14 13.98 10.88
C ILE A 88 -15.37 15.10 11.59
N GLY A 89 -14.78 16.03 10.83
CA GLY A 89 -14.01 17.17 11.36
C GLY A 89 -12.49 16.91 11.49
N PRO A 90 -11.78 17.61 12.40
CA PRO A 90 -10.31 17.62 12.44
C PRO A 90 -9.65 16.25 12.74
N GLY A 91 -10.40 15.25 13.21
CA GLY A 91 -9.90 13.89 13.41
C GLY A 91 -9.60 13.12 12.11
N ASN A 92 -9.97 13.64 10.92
CA ASN A 92 -9.56 13.06 9.64
C ASN A 92 -8.03 13.12 9.41
N VAL A 93 -7.31 13.97 10.16
CA VAL A 93 -5.85 14.07 10.02
C VAL A 93 -5.17 12.81 10.53
N VAL A 94 -5.66 12.24 11.64
CA VAL A 94 -5.09 11.01 12.22
C VAL A 94 -5.30 9.84 11.28
N THR A 95 -6.50 9.69 10.70
CA THR A 95 -6.78 8.62 9.74
C THR A 95 -5.93 8.74 8.48
N LYS A 96 -5.66 9.97 8.00
CA LYS A 96 -4.73 10.23 6.89
C LYS A 96 -3.28 9.86 7.21
N ILE A 97 -2.79 10.20 8.42
CA ILE A 97 -1.46 9.79 8.89
C ILE A 97 -1.37 8.27 8.93
N VAL A 98 -2.35 7.60 9.55
CA VAL A 98 -2.40 6.14 9.65
C VAL A 98 -2.43 5.51 8.27
N HIS A 99 -3.25 6.01 7.35
CA HIS A 99 -3.30 5.52 5.97
C HIS A 99 -1.95 5.65 5.26
N ALA A 100 -1.29 6.81 5.36
CA ALA A 100 0.03 7.02 4.77
C ALA A 100 1.08 6.06 5.34
N LEU A 101 1.09 5.84 6.66
CA LEU A 101 1.98 4.89 7.33
C LEU A 101 1.70 3.44 6.90
N LEU A 102 0.43 3.06 6.72
CA LEU A 102 0.07 1.75 6.17
C LEU A 102 0.59 1.58 4.73
N GLY A 103 0.51 2.63 3.91
CA GLY A 103 1.08 2.65 2.56
C GLY A 103 2.61 2.46 2.58
N ILE A 104 3.32 3.19 3.45
CA ILE A 104 4.77 3.04 3.66
C ILE A 104 5.11 1.63 4.16
N GLY A 105 4.30 1.07 5.06
CA GLY A 105 4.46 -0.30 5.53
C GLY A 105 4.30 -1.33 4.40
N ALA A 106 3.39 -1.10 3.44
CA ALA A 106 3.18 -2.02 2.32
C ALA A 106 4.42 -2.13 1.41
N ILE A 107 5.07 -1.00 1.06
CA ILE A 107 6.35 -1.04 0.33
C ILE A 107 7.46 -1.67 1.18
N GLY A 108 7.55 -1.33 2.47
CA GLY A 108 8.54 -1.91 3.39
C GLY A 108 8.44 -3.44 3.50
N LEU A 109 7.23 -3.96 3.67
CA LEU A 109 6.96 -5.41 3.69
C LEU A 109 7.31 -6.06 2.35
N SER A 110 6.98 -5.42 1.23
CA SER A 110 7.32 -5.91 -0.11
C SER A 110 8.84 -6.05 -0.30
N GLU A 111 9.61 -5.01 0.04
CA GLU A 111 11.07 -5.03 -0.05
C GLU A 111 11.71 -6.05 0.89
N MET A 112 11.23 -6.14 2.14
CA MET A 112 11.70 -7.13 3.10
C MET A 112 11.48 -8.56 2.59
N MET A 113 10.29 -8.87 2.09
CA MET A 113 9.99 -10.20 1.54
C MET A 113 10.88 -10.53 0.34
N ASN A 114 11.12 -9.56 -0.55
CA ASN A 114 12.02 -9.74 -1.69
C ASN A 114 13.48 -9.93 -1.28
N ALA A 115 13.94 -9.23 -0.24
CA ALA A 115 15.29 -9.42 0.30
C ALA A 115 15.46 -10.81 0.91
N ARG A 116 14.45 -11.32 1.64
CA ARG A 116 14.47 -12.67 2.21
C ARG A 116 14.49 -13.73 1.12
N HIS A 117 13.59 -13.64 0.15
CA HIS A 117 13.52 -14.57 -0.98
C HIS A 117 14.80 -14.66 -1.83
N LYS A 118 15.68 -13.66 -1.78
CA LYS A 118 16.99 -13.68 -2.47
C LYS A 118 18.11 -14.30 -1.65
N ARG A 119 17.96 -14.40 -0.33
CA ARG A 119 18.95 -14.95 0.61
C ARG A 119 18.75 -16.45 0.82
N ASP A 120 17.52 -16.89 0.63
CA ASP A 120 17.01 -18.25 0.70
C ASP A 120 17.22 -18.97 -0.63
#